data_AF-A0A841NAB7-F1
#
_entry.id   AF-A0A841NAB7-F1
#
_cell.length_a   1.000
_cell.length_b   1.000
_cell.length_c   1.000
_cell.angle_alpha   90.00
_cell.angle_beta   90.00
_cell.angle_gamma   90.00
#
_symmetry.space_group_name_H-M   'P 1'
#
loop_
_entity.id
_entity.type
_entity.pdbx_description
1 polymer ?
#
loop_
_entity_poly.entity_id
_entity_poly.type
_entity_poly.pdbx_seq_one_letter_code
_entity_poly.pdbx_strand_id
1 'polypeptide(L)'
;MKFHHVGVACKDIQAELQNIRKLHKIIEETPVVFDENQQAELCMITVEDGLNIELVSGKPVQNLLKKNISYYHICYEVDDIDQSIENLIEHGGMLISPPKEAILFNNRKVAFLMLSYGIVELLNK
;
A
#
# COMPACT_ATOMS: atom_id res chain seq x y z
N MET A 1 9.59 -11.08 6.83
CA MET A 1 8.70 -9.92 6.62
C MET A 1 9.23 -8.74 7.43
N LYS A 2 9.45 -7.59 6.80
CA LYS A 2 9.83 -6.33 7.47
C LYS A 2 8.78 -5.28 7.14
N PHE A 3 8.28 -4.54 8.14
CA PHE A 3 7.31 -3.49 7.89
C PHE A 3 7.85 -2.49 6.85
N HIS A 4 7.02 -2.17 5.86
CA HIS A 4 7.38 -1.24 4.81
C HIS A 4 6.52 0.02 4.87
N HIS A 5 5.19 -0.09 4.84
CA HIS A 5 4.30 1.07 4.85
C HIS A 5 2.87 0.71 5.32
N VAL A 6 2.07 1.74 5.62
CA VAL A 6 0.62 1.64 5.77
C VAL A 6 -0.06 2.19 4.52
N GLY A 7 -0.99 1.43 3.96
CA GLY A 7 -1.82 1.84 2.82
C GLY A 7 -3.02 2.67 3.25
N VAL A 8 -3.14 3.86 2.67
CA VAL A 8 -4.20 4.83 2.96
C VAL A 8 -4.97 5.17 1.70
N ALA A 9 -6.23 4.80 1.68
CA ALA A 9 -7.18 5.21 0.67
C ALA A 9 -7.54 6.69 0.85
N CYS A 10 -7.41 7.47 -0.22
CA CYS A 10 -7.82 8.87 -0.28
C CYS A 10 -8.59 9.19 -1.57
N LYS A 11 -9.36 10.28 -1.58
CA LYS A 11 -10.09 10.73 -2.78
C LYS A 11 -9.21 11.48 -3.78
N ASP A 12 -8.22 12.20 -3.26
CA ASP A 12 -7.32 13.07 -4.01
C ASP A 12 -6.01 13.15 -3.22
N ILE A 13 -4.90 12.80 -3.86
CA ILE A 13 -3.59 12.72 -3.19
C ILE A 13 -3.12 14.09 -2.74
N GLN A 14 -3.31 15.12 -3.57
CA GLN A 14 -2.81 16.46 -3.26
C GLN A 14 -3.54 17.05 -2.05
N ALA A 15 -4.86 16.93 -2.00
CA ALA A 15 -5.67 17.35 -0.86
C ALA A 15 -5.28 16.61 0.41
N GLU A 16 -5.04 15.29 0.33
CA GLU A 16 -4.66 14.49 1.49
C GLU A 16 -3.26 14.85 1.99
N LEU A 17 -2.29 15.05 1.11
CA LEU A 17 -0.96 15.56 1.46
C LEU A 17 -1.03 16.90 2.19
N GLN A 18 -1.92 17.81 1.76
CA GLN A 18 -2.13 19.08 2.48
C GLN A 18 -2.75 18.87 3.87
N ASN A 19 -3.62 17.87 4.05
CA ASN A 19 -4.19 17.55 5.35
C ASN A 19 -3.15 16.94 6.28
N ILE A 20 -2.33 16.01 5.79
CA ILE A 20 -1.24 15.39 6.56
C ILE A 20 -0.23 16.45 6.99
N ARG A 21 0.18 17.37 6.10
CA ARG A 21 1.13 18.45 6.44
C ARG A 21 0.65 19.41 7.54
N LYS A 22 -0.65 19.49 7.81
CA LYS A 22 -1.18 20.29 8.94
C LYS A 22 -0.93 19.62 10.29
N LEU A 23 -0.78 18.31 10.31
CA LEU A 23 -0.72 17.48 11.52
C LEU A 23 0.66 16.88 11.74
N HIS A 24 1.36 16.53 10.66
CA HIS A 24 2.64 15.85 10.66
C HIS A 24 3.62 16.56 9.74
N LYS A 25 4.90 16.56 10.11
CA LYS A 25 5.98 16.98 9.24
C LYS A 25 6.36 15.82 8.32
N ILE A 26 6.22 16.03 7.01
CA ILE A 26 6.68 15.09 5.97
C ILE A 26 8.17 15.36 5.71
N ILE A 27 9.00 14.33 5.81
CA ILE A 27 10.46 14.42 5.60
C ILE A 27 10.89 13.84 4.26
N GLU A 28 10.11 12.93 3.68
CA GLU A 28 10.33 12.38 2.35
C GLU A 28 8.98 12.23 1.63
N GLU A 29 8.98 12.45 0.32
CA GLU A 29 7.80 12.40 -0.52
C GLU A 29 8.22 12.06 -1.95
N THR A 30 7.58 11.04 -2.53
CA THR A 30 7.78 10.71 -3.93
C THR A 30 6.87 11.56 -4.81
N PRO A 31 7.21 11.75 -6.11
CA PRO A 31 6.25 12.23 -7.09
C PRO A 31 4.98 11.38 -7.07
N VAL A 32 3.84 12.01 -7.39
CA VAL A 32 2.61 11.26 -7.67
C VAL A 32 2.79 10.52 -8.99
N VAL A 33 2.55 9.22 -8.97
CA VAL A 33 2.61 8.36 -10.16
C VAL A 33 1.22 7.82 -10.48
N PHE A 34 0.91 7.68 -11.76
CA PHE A 34 -0.33 7.06 -12.23
C PHE A 34 -0.04 5.64 -12.71
N ASP A 35 -0.74 4.67 -12.13
CA ASP A 35 -0.74 3.28 -12.59
C ASP A 35 -1.93 3.06 -13.53
N GLU A 36 -1.64 2.99 -14.83
CA GLU A 36 -2.65 2.78 -15.87
C GLU A 36 -3.38 1.44 -15.74
N ASN A 37 -2.68 0.39 -15.28
CA ASN A 37 -3.26 -0.94 -15.14
C ASN A 37 -4.28 -1.00 -14.00
N GLN A 38 -4.04 -0.22 -12.95
CA GLN A 38 -4.90 -0.17 -11.76
C GLN A 38 -5.89 0.99 -11.79
N GLN A 39 -5.72 1.95 -12.71
CA GLN A 39 -6.44 3.22 -12.74
C GLN A 39 -6.36 3.92 -11.38
N ALA A 40 -5.13 4.02 -10.86
CA ALA A 40 -4.83 4.53 -9.53
C ALA A 40 -3.71 5.57 -9.57
N GLU A 41 -3.83 6.58 -8.73
CA GLU A 41 -2.71 7.48 -8.40
C GLU A 41 -2.09 7.00 -7.09
N LEU A 42 -0.77 7.07 -7.00
CA LEU A 42 0.01 6.57 -5.88
C LEU A 42 1.07 7.61 -5.46
N CYS A 43 1.28 7.76 -4.15
CA CYS A 43 2.34 8.60 -3.59
C CYS A 43 2.81 8.01 -2.27
N MET A 44 4.12 7.92 -2.09
CA MET A 44 4.74 7.46 -0.85
C MET A 44 5.27 8.68 -0.10
N ILE A 45 4.99 8.72 1.21
CA ILE A 45 5.56 9.71 2.12
C ILE A 45 6.16 9.04 3.35
N THR A 46 7.15 9.71 3.92
CA THR A 46 7.72 9.39 5.24
C THR A 46 7.49 10.59 6.13
N VAL A 47 6.84 10.41 7.28
CA VAL A 47 6.72 11.47 8.31
C VAL A 47 7.90 11.42 9.29
N GLU A 48 8.10 12.50 10.05
CA GLU A 48 9.30 12.72 10.88
C GLU A 48 9.60 11.61 11.92
N ASP A 49 8.58 10.87 12.38
CA ASP A 49 8.75 9.74 13.30
C ASP A 49 9.12 8.42 12.60
N GLY A 50 9.29 8.45 11.28
CA GLY A 50 9.67 7.31 10.44
C GLY A 50 8.50 6.46 9.93
N LEU A 51 7.25 6.87 10.18
CA LEU A 51 6.10 6.18 9.59
C LEU A 51 6.03 6.44 8.07
N ASN A 52 6.01 5.34 7.33
CA ASN A 52 5.82 5.32 5.89
C ASN A 52 4.32 5.14 5.56
N ILE A 53 3.81 6.03 4.72
CA ILE A 53 2.41 6.02 4.27
C ILE A 53 2.39 5.98 2.74
N GLU A 54 1.67 5.00 2.20
CA GLU A 54 1.30 4.98 0.79
C GLU A 54 -0.11 5.57 0.64
N LEU A 55 -0.23 6.71 -0.03
CA LEU A 55 -1.50 7.28 -0.44
C LEU A 55 -1.95 6.66 -1.75
N VAL A 56 -3.16 6.13 -1.77
CA VAL A 56 -3.78 5.50 -2.94
C VAL A 56 -5.09 6.19 -3.26
N SER A 57 -5.21 6.70 -4.47
CA SER A 57 -6.45 7.27 -5.01
C SER A 57 -6.87 6.55 -6.29
N GLY A 58 -8.16 6.62 -6.62
CA GLY A 58 -8.69 6.05 -7.87
C GLY A 58 -9.52 4.78 -7.67
N LYS A 59 -9.68 4.02 -8.74
CA LYS A 59 -10.66 2.92 -8.82
C LYS A 59 -10.50 1.84 -7.74
N PRO A 60 -9.29 1.38 -7.37
CA PRO A 60 -9.13 0.27 -6.42
C PRO A 60 -9.72 0.55 -5.04
N VAL A 61 -9.72 1.82 -4.61
CA VAL A 61 -10.09 2.21 -3.24
C VAL A 61 -11.49 2.83 -3.12
N GLN A 62 -12.21 3.04 -4.22
CA GLN A 62 -13.53 3.70 -4.19
C GLN A 62 -14.53 3.02 -3.25
N ASN A 63 -14.53 1.69 -3.22
CA ASN A 63 -15.45 0.92 -2.37
C ASN A 63 -15.07 0.99 -0.89
N LEU A 64 -13.78 1.19 -0.57
CA LEU A 64 -13.31 1.41 0.80
C LEU A 64 -13.76 2.80 1.28
N LEU A 65 -13.58 3.82 0.45
CA LEU A 65 -13.99 5.19 0.75
C LEU A 65 -15.50 5.32 0.94
N LYS A 66 -16.33 4.60 0.16
CA LYS A 66 -17.78 4.54 0.38
C LYS A 66 -18.17 3.97 1.75
N LYS A 67 -17.30 3.17 2.36
CA LYS A 67 -17.46 2.58 3.69
C LYS A 67 -16.73 3.37 4.79
N ASN A 68 -16.18 4.54 4.46
CA ASN A 68 -15.33 5.35 5.34
C ASN A 68 -14.08 4.59 5.86
N ILE A 69 -13.53 3.69 5.05
CA ILE A 69 -12.28 2.98 5.34
C ILE A 69 -11.15 3.72 4.61
N SER A 70 -10.20 4.27 5.38
CA SER A 70 -9.02 4.95 4.86
C SER A 70 -7.77 4.08 5.02
N TYR A 71 -7.36 3.78 6.27
CA TYR A 71 -6.34 2.75 6.53
C TYR A 71 -6.88 1.39 6.12
N TYR A 72 -6.23 0.72 5.18
CA TYR A 72 -6.79 -0.52 4.61
C TYR A 72 -5.81 -1.67 4.42
N HIS A 73 -4.50 -1.43 4.30
CA HIS A 73 -3.51 -2.50 4.30
C HIS A 73 -2.25 -2.12 5.07
N ILE A 74 -1.50 -3.15 5.45
CA ILE A 74 -0.12 -3.04 5.92
C ILE A 74 0.76 -3.78 4.92
N CYS A 75 1.82 -3.13 4.46
CA CYS A 75 2.79 -3.73 3.56
C CYS A 75 4.03 -4.22 4.30
N TYR A 76 4.47 -5.42 3.96
CA TYR A 76 5.73 -5.98 4.41
C TYR A 76 6.63 -6.33 3.23
N GLU A 77 7.88 -5.94 3.34
CA GLU A 77 8.93 -6.37 2.43
C GLU A 77 9.40 -7.80 2.75
N VAL A 78 9.60 -8.60 1.71
CA VAL A 78 10.04 -10.01 1.77
C VAL A 78 11.11 -10.30 0.71
N ASP A 79 11.98 -11.26 1.00
CA ASP A 79 13.07 -11.64 0.08
C ASP A 79 12.56 -12.42 -1.15
N ASP A 80 11.59 -13.32 -0.93
CA ASP A 80 10.93 -14.12 -1.97
C ASP A 80 9.41 -14.06 -1.76
N ILE A 81 8.72 -13.42 -2.69
CA ILE A 81 7.27 -13.23 -2.62
C ILE A 81 6.49 -14.53 -2.84
N ASP A 82 6.98 -15.42 -3.70
CA ASP A 82 6.28 -16.65 -4.05
C ASP A 82 6.33 -17.62 -2.85
N GLN A 83 7.52 -17.78 -2.24
CA GLN A 83 7.67 -18.55 -1.00
C GLN A 83 6.87 -17.94 0.15
N SER A 84 6.83 -16.61 0.26
CA SER A 84 6.08 -15.94 1.32
C SER A 84 4.57 -16.13 1.17
N ILE A 85 4.06 -16.11 -0.06
CA ILE A 85 2.65 -16.41 -0.36
C ILE A 85 2.29 -17.83 0.05
N GLU A 86 3.09 -18.81 -0.38
CA GLU A 86 2.87 -20.23 -0.04
C GLU A 86 2.80 -20.41 1.48
N ASN A 87 3.81 -19.92 2.20
CA ASN A 87 3.85 -20.01 3.66
C ASN A 87 2.64 -19.31 4.32
N LEU A 88 2.22 -18.14 3.86
CA LEU A 88 1.05 -17.46 4.44
C LEU A 88 -0.26 -18.21 4.17
N ILE A 89 -0.42 -18.80 2.99
CA ILE A 89 -1.60 -19.61 2.64
C ILE A 89 -1.65 -20.87 3.51
N GLU A 90 -0.52 -21.56 3.70
CA GLU A 90 -0.43 -22.73 4.58
C GLU A 90 -0.84 -22.42 6.03
N HIS A 91 -0.66 -21.17 6.47
CA HIS A 91 -1.02 -20.70 7.80
C HIS A 91 -2.38 -19.98 7.85
N GLY A 92 -3.27 -20.24 6.89
CA GLY A 92 -4.66 -19.77 6.89
C GLY A 92 -4.88 -18.40 6.22
N GLY A 93 -3.88 -17.86 5.53
CA GLY A 93 -4.03 -16.71 4.66
C GLY A 93 -4.77 -17.05 3.36
N MET A 94 -5.42 -16.04 2.77
CA MET A 94 -6.08 -16.17 1.48
C MET A 94 -5.50 -15.16 0.49
N LEU A 95 -4.94 -15.63 -0.62
CA LEU A 95 -4.48 -14.75 -1.69
C LEU A 95 -5.67 -14.02 -2.33
N ILE A 96 -5.64 -12.68 -2.29
CA ILE A 96 -6.69 -11.82 -2.87
C ILE A 96 -6.22 -11.27 -4.22
N SER A 97 -4.94 -10.88 -4.32
CA SER A 97 -4.32 -10.43 -5.56
C SER A 97 -3.01 -11.16 -5.76
N PRO A 98 -2.81 -11.89 -6.88
CA PRO A 98 -1.54 -12.52 -7.19
C PRO A 98 -0.43 -11.48 -7.41
N PRO A 99 0.85 -11.91 -7.40
CA PRO A 99 1.99 -11.05 -7.69
C PRO A 99 1.84 -10.28 -9.00
N LYS A 100 2.02 -8.96 -8.93
CA LYS A 100 2.04 -8.04 -10.08
C LYS A 100 3.07 -6.94 -9.86
N GLU A 101 3.58 -6.35 -10.94
CA GLU A 101 4.52 -5.25 -10.85
C GLU A 101 3.83 -3.98 -10.33
N ALA A 102 4.51 -3.23 -9.45
CA ALA A 102 4.04 -1.95 -8.94
C ALA A 102 4.97 -0.82 -9.37
N ILE A 103 4.44 0.12 -10.16
CA ILE A 103 5.20 1.25 -10.73
C ILE A 103 5.82 2.12 -9.63
N LEU A 104 5.09 2.37 -8.53
CA LEU A 104 5.59 3.15 -7.39
C LEU A 104 6.85 2.53 -6.77
N PHE A 105 7.01 1.21 -6.83
CA PHE A 105 8.12 0.48 -6.25
C PHE A 105 9.12 0.00 -7.31
N ASN A 106 9.34 0.79 -8.37
CA ASN A 106 10.28 0.46 -9.45
C ASN A 106 9.97 -0.90 -10.11
N ASN A 107 8.70 -1.20 -10.32
CA ASN A 107 8.19 -2.46 -10.88
C ASN A 107 8.55 -3.72 -10.08
N ARG A 108 8.92 -3.56 -8.79
CA ARG A 108 8.98 -4.69 -7.86
C ARG A 108 7.60 -5.35 -7.74
N LYS A 109 7.59 -6.66 -7.50
CA LYS A 109 6.36 -7.43 -7.38
C LYS A 109 5.66 -7.13 -6.05
N VAL A 110 4.34 -6.96 -6.12
CA VAL A 110 3.44 -6.88 -4.96
C VAL A 110 2.31 -7.90 -5.05
N ALA A 111 1.87 -8.42 -3.91
CA ALA A 111 0.73 -9.32 -3.80
C ALA A 111 -0.10 -8.98 -2.56
N PHE A 112 -1.41 -9.21 -2.60
CA PHE A 112 -2.31 -8.93 -1.48
C PHE A 112 -2.92 -10.21 -0.94
N LEU A 113 -2.90 -10.38 0.37
CA LEU A 113 -3.47 -11.50 1.09
C LEU A 113 -4.42 -11.00 2.19
N MET A 114 -5.50 -11.76 2.43
CA MET A 114 -6.32 -11.60 3.63
C MET A 114 -5.75 -12.51 4.71
N LEU A 115 -5.31 -11.92 5.81
CA LEU A 115 -4.92 -12.63 7.03
C LEU A 115 -5.96 -12.37 8.13
N SER A 116 -5.84 -13.06 9.26
CA SER A 116 -6.78 -12.95 10.39
C SER A 116 -6.92 -11.52 10.95
N TYR A 117 -5.91 -10.68 10.74
CA TYR A 117 -5.86 -9.29 11.20
C TYR A 117 -6.04 -8.26 10.08
N GLY A 118 -6.45 -8.68 8.88
CA GLY A 118 -6.79 -7.79 7.78
C GLY A 118 -5.97 -8.01 6.52
N ILE A 119 -5.97 -7.02 5.64
CA ILE A 119 -5.29 -7.07 4.35
C ILE A 119 -3.80 -6.79 4.56
N VAL A 120 -2.98 -7.71 4.09
CA VAL A 120 -1.53 -7.59 4.05
C VAL A 120 -1.07 -7.56 2.61
N GLU A 121 -0.25 -6.56 2.29
CA GLU A 121 0.52 -6.51 1.06
C GLU A 121 1.92 -7.10 1.31
N LEU A 122 2.40 -7.91 0.38
CA LEU A 122 3.80 -8.30 0.30
C LEU A 122 4.47 -7.52 -0.82
N LEU A 123 5.66 -7.00 -0.55
CA LEU A 123 6.53 -6.37 -1.54
C LEU A 123 7.83 -7.17 -1.64
N ASN A 124 8.14 -7.70 -2.83
CA ASN A 124 9.40 -8.42 -3.06
C ASN A 124 10.58 -7.45 -3.03
N LYS A 125 11.71 -7.81 -2.42
CA LYS A 125 12.98 -7.06 -2.52
C LYS A 125 13.48 -6.87 -3.95
#